data_AF-L0IGV0-F1
#
_entry.id   AF-L0IGV0-F1
#
_cell.length_a   1.000
_cell.length_b   1.000
_cell.length_c   1.000
_cell.angle_alpha   90.00
_cell.angle_beta   90.00
_cell.angle_gamma   90.00
#
_symmetry.space_group_name_H-M   'P 1'
#
loop_
_entity.id
_entity.type
_entity.pdbx_description
1 polymer ?
#
loop_
_entity_poly.entity_id
_entity_poly.type
_entity_poly.pdbx_seq_one_letter_code
_entity_poly.pdbx_strand_id
1 'polypeptide(L)'
;MVFDSLAEGEHEQVSYFSDPETGLEAIIAVHDTTLGPGLGGTRMLDYETEADALDDVLRLSKAMTKKAAAADLDLGGAKAVIVGDHESLKTTELLEAYGRAVDCMGGRYITSVDVNSSVADMEVIATETDHVVGREDGLGDPSPITATGVLSGLEAAVEYEYGTDSFEGIDVVVQGLGKVGSALASGLIERGASVTVSDVSEDNIERFLADHDAELVAPDDIYDEPCDVFAPCAIGGVINDETVPRLDCDIVAGGANNPLAERRHADELADRGIWYAPDYVINAGGLITVAEEYRGGTRDAAFEKATAIGDRLSRMMERAEDEGTTVLDAADAFARERIENADRTTPARFD
;
A
#
# COMPACT_ATOMS: atom_id res chain seq x y z
N MET A 1 -18.04 1.52 23.23
CA MET A 1 -18.93 2.50 22.53
C MET A 1 -18.12 3.15 21.42
N VAL A 2 -18.73 3.72 20.38
CA VAL A 2 -18.00 4.31 19.24
C VAL A 2 -16.94 5.33 19.70
N PHE A 3 -17.26 6.22 20.65
CA PHE A 3 -16.28 7.18 21.19
C PHE A 3 -15.10 6.55 21.93
N ASP A 4 -15.25 5.35 22.49
CA ASP A 4 -14.12 4.63 23.11
C ASP A 4 -13.16 4.17 21.99
N SER A 5 -13.69 3.59 20.91
CA SER A 5 -12.90 3.17 19.75
C SER A 5 -12.20 4.35 19.05
N LEU A 6 -12.86 5.51 18.90
CA LEU A 6 -12.20 6.71 18.35
C LEU A 6 -11.09 7.21 19.27
N ALA A 7 -11.30 7.20 20.59
CA ALA A 7 -10.30 7.67 21.54
C ALA A 7 -9.07 6.74 21.59
N GLU A 8 -9.28 5.43 21.53
CA GLU A 8 -8.21 4.43 21.44
C GLU A 8 -7.46 4.49 20.10
N GLY A 9 -8.20 4.74 19.01
CA GLY A 9 -7.66 4.86 17.67
C GLY A 9 -7.01 6.20 17.36
N GLU A 10 -7.31 7.24 18.16
CA GLU A 10 -6.98 8.66 17.94
C GLU A 10 -7.62 9.24 16.67
N HIS A 11 -8.81 8.76 16.28
CA HIS A 11 -9.52 9.21 15.09
C HIS A 11 -10.16 10.59 15.25
N GLU A 12 -10.02 11.43 14.23
CA GLU A 12 -10.66 12.74 14.16
C GLU A 12 -12.18 12.66 13.93
N GLN A 13 -12.65 11.74 13.07
CA GLN A 13 -14.05 11.70 12.64
C GLN A 13 -14.47 10.30 12.16
N VAL A 14 -15.70 9.91 12.51
CA VAL A 14 -16.44 8.81 11.88
C VAL A 14 -17.82 9.33 11.48
N SER A 15 -18.19 9.14 10.22
CA SER A 15 -19.46 9.56 9.64
C SER A 15 -20.22 8.35 9.11
N TYR A 16 -21.48 8.21 9.51
CA TYR A 16 -22.40 7.20 9.01
C TYR A 16 -23.37 7.84 8.01
N PHE A 17 -23.51 7.23 6.85
CA PHE A 17 -24.42 7.66 5.80
C PHE A 17 -25.39 6.53 5.50
N SER A 18 -26.68 6.87 5.49
CA SER A 18 -27.75 5.94 5.14
C SER A 18 -28.71 6.63 4.18
N ASP A 19 -29.03 5.95 3.08
CA ASP A 19 -30.07 6.38 2.15
C ASP A 19 -31.07 5.24 1.89
N PRO A 20 -32.25 5.27 2.54
CA PRO A 20 -33.24 4.20 2.41
C PRO A 20 -33.81 4.01 0.99
N GLU A 21 -33.73 5.02 0.13
CA GLU A 21 -34.25 4.93 -1.24
C GLU A 21 -33.35 4.10 -2.14
N THR A 22 -32.03 4.27 -2.02
CA THR A 22 -31.02 3.51 -2.78
C THR A 22 -30.53 2.27 -2.05
N GLY A 23 -30.72 2.21 -0.72
CA GLY A 23 -30.17 1.15 0.13
C GLY A 23 -28.73 1.40 0.58
N LEU A 24 -28.21 2.63 0.43
CA LEU A 24 -26.85 2.96 0.86
C LEU A 24 -26.72 2.80 2.37
N GLU A 25 -25.68 2.05 2.79
CA GLU A 25 -25.16 2.02 4.15
C GLU A 25 -23.64 2.17 4.06
N ALA A 26 -23.11 3.31 4.48
CA ALA A 26 -21.69 3.61 4.37
C ALA A 26 -21.12 4.22 5.65
N ILE A 27 -19.87 3.87 5.95
CA ILE A 27 -19.09 4.44 7.05
C ILE A 27 -17.82 5.06 6.46
N ILE A 28 -17.58 6.33 6.75
CA ILE A 28 -16.35 7.05 6.39
C ILE A 28 -15.61 7.39 7.68
N ALA A 29 -14.38 6.91 7.82
CA ALA A 29 -13.50 7.24 8.94
C ALA A 29 -12.32 8.09 8.46
N VAL A 30 -12.08 9.20 9.16
CA VAL A 30 -10.91 10.06 9.00
C VAL A 30 -10.08 9.91 10.27
N HIS A 31 -8.88 9.37 10.14
CA HIS A 31 -8.00 9.13 11.27
C HIS A 31 -7.26 10.41 11.65
N ASP A 32 -6.47 10.98 10.73
CA ASP A 32 -5.70 12.21 10.97
C ASP A 32 -5.60 13.02 9.67
N THR A 33 -5.83 14.34 9.75
CA THR A 33 -5.66 15.28 8.63
C THR A 33 -4.58 16.33 8.88
N THR A 34 -3.58 16.04 9.71
CA THR A 34 -2.53 16.98 10.11
C THR A 34 -1.64 17.39 8.93
N LEU A 35 -1.29 16.42 8.08
CA LEU A 35 -0.46 16.60 6.88
C LEU A 35 -1.25 17.07 5.65
N GLY A 36 -2.57 16.95 5.67
CA GLY A 36 -3.44 17.23 4.53
C GLY A 36 -4.76 16.47 4.60
N PRO A 37 -5.59 16.52 3.55
CA PRO A 37 -6.85 15.79 3.51
C PRO A 37 -6.61 14.27 3.59
N GLY A 38 -7.56 13.55 4.19
CA GLY A 38 -7.49 12.10 4.26
C GLY A 38 -7.78 11.49 2.90
N LEU A 39 -6.82 10.74 2.33
CA LEU A 39 -7.02 10.00 1.09
C LEU A 39 -7.13 8.51 1.42
N GLY A 40 -8.15 7.86 0.89
CA GLY A 40 -8.22 6.40 0.93
C GLY A 40 -9.37 5.82 0.12
N GLY A 41 -9.16 4.59 -0.37
CA GLY A 41 -10.15 3.91 -1.20
C GLY A 41 -11.45 3.57 -0.48
N THR A 42 -12.51 3.38 -1.27
CA THR A 42 -13.82 2.90 -0.82
C THR A 42 -13.93 1.40 -1.02
N ARG A 43 -14.07 0.65 0.06
CA ARG A 43 -14.28 -0.80 0.03
C ARG A 43 -15.77 -1.13 0.01
N MET A 44 -16.19 -2.04 -0.85
CA MET A 44 -17.55 -2.58 -0.84
C MET A 44 -17.51 -4.03 -0.36
N LEU A 45 -18.08 -4.31 0.80
CA LEU A 45 -18.04 -5.65 1.38
C LEU A 45 -19.28 -5.92 2.21
N ASP A 46 -19.75 -7.17 2.17
CA ASP A 46 -20.79 -7.64 3.08
C ASP A 46 -20.14 -8.01 4.41
N TYR A 47 -20.54 -7.33 5.48
CA TYR A 47 -20.02 -7.56 6.83
C TYR A 47 -21.08 -8.30 7.65
N GLU A 48 -20.64 -9.23 8.52
CA GLU A 48 -21.57 -9.95 9.40
C GLU A 48 -22.30 -9.00 10.35
N THR A 49 -21.61 -7.95 10.82
CA THR A 49 -22.18 -6.92 11.68
C THR A 49 -21.66 -5.51 11.32
N GLU A 50 -22.43 -4.48 11.71
CA GLU A 50 -22.00 -3.08 11.63
C GLU A 50 -20.71 -2.82 12.43
N ALA A 51 -20.51 -3.55 13.53
CA ALA A 51 -19.30 -3.42 14.34
C ALA A 51 -18.05 -3.89 13.57
N ASP A 52 -18.16 -4.96 12.78
CA ASP A 52 -17.05 -5.44 11.94
C ASP A 52 -16.71 -4.41 10.85
N ALA A 53 -17.72 -3.77 10.26
CA ALA A 53 -17.52 -2.69 9.29
C ALA A 53 -16.84 -1.47 9.92
N LEU A 54 -17.25 -1.09 11.14
CA LEU A 54 -16.63 0.00 11.90
C LEU A 54 -15.16 -0.32 12.24
N ASP A 55 -14.88 -1.52 12.75
CA ASP A 55 -13.53 -1.92 13.12
C ASP A 55 -12.61 -1.95 11.90
N ASP A 56 -13.08 -2.44 10.74
CA ASP A 56 -12.29 -2.45 9.51
C ASP A 56 -11.98 -1.03 9.02
N VAL A 57 -12.99 -0.14 8.95
CA VAL A 57 -12.78 1.23 8.46
C VAL A 57 -11.88 2.06 9.39
N LEU A 58 -11.98 1.85 10.71
CA LEU A 58 -11.09 2.50 11.69
C LEU A 58 -9.63 2.02 11.52
N ARG A 59 -9.44 0.70 11.42
CA ARG A 59 -8.11 0.11 11.23
C ARG A 59 -7.46 0.57 9.91
N LEU A 60 -8.23 0.56 8.83
CA LEU A 60 -7.75 0.94 7.50
C LEU A 60 -7.44 2.43 7.37
N SER A 61 -8.28 3.31 7.93
CA SER A 61 -8.03 4.76 7.92
C SER A 61 -6.74 5.12 8.68
N LYS A 62 -6.48 4.46 9.82
CA LYS A 62 -5.22 4.59 10.56
C LYS A 62 -4.01 4.10 9.76
N ALA A 63 -4.16 2.96 9.09
CA ALA A 63 -3.11 2.45 8.19
C ALA A 63 -2.82 3.44 7.04
N MET A 64 -3.83 4.12 6.50
CA MET A 64 -3.64 5.15 5.47
C MET A 64 -2.87 6.36 5.98
N THR A 65 -3.11 6.82 7.22
CA THR A 65 -2.31 7.92 7.81
C THR A 65 -0.84 7.53 7.87
N LYS A 66 -0.56 6.35 8.40
CA LYS A 66 0.80 5.83 8.53
C LYS A 66 1.46 5.68 7.15
N LYS A 67 0.75 5.11 6.17
CA LYS A 67 1.25 4.93 4.80
C LYS A 67 1.55 6.26 4.12
N ALA A 68 0.65 7.24 4.19
CA ALA A 68 0.84 8.56 3.59
C ALA A 68 2.03 9.30 4.23
N ALA A 69 2.12 9.29 5.56
CA ALA A 69 3.21 9.94 6.27
C ALA A 69 4.57 9.30 5.97
N ALA A 70 4.64 7.96 5.98
CA ALA A 70 5.87 7.23 5.69
C ALA A 70 6.30 7.35 4.22
N ALA A 71 5.35 7.52 3.30
CA ALA A 71 5.60 7.79 1.89
C ALA A 71 5.97 9.25 1.60
N ASP A 72 6.13 10.10 2.63
CA ASP A 72 6.49 11.53 2.48
C ASP A 72 5.47 12.31 1.65
N LEU A 73 4.18 12.03 1.88
CA LEU A 73 3.06 12.70 1.23
C LEU A 73 2.40 13.70 2.18
N ASP A 74 1.96 14.84 1.65
CA ASP A 74 1.15 15.82 2.39
C ASP A 74 -0.33 15.42 2.25
N LEU A 75 -0.64 14.28 2.85
CA LEU A 75 -1.95 13.66 2.90
C LEU A 75 -2.16 13.06 4.30
N GLY A 76 -3.38 13.16 4.77
CA GLY A 76 -3.86 12.44 5.94
C GLY A 76 -4.28 11.01 5.60
N GLY A 77 -4.90 10.35 6.58
CA GLY A 77 -5.46 9.01 6.41
C GLY A 77 -6.96 8.99 6.60
N ALA A 78 -7.65 8.41 5.63
CA ALA A 78 -9.08 8.14 5.71
C ALA A 78 -9.42 6.85 4.98
N LYS A 79 -10.63 6.35 5.22
CA LYS A 79 -11.16 5.17 4.54
C LYS A 79 -12.67 5.23 4.52
N ALA A 80 -13.27 4.59 3.52
CA ALA A 80 -14.69 4.32 3.50
C ALA A 80 -14.99 2.85 3.28
N VAL A 81 -16.10 2.39 3.87
CA VAL A 81 -16.72 1.11 3.60
C VAL A 81 -18.18 1.35 3.21
N ILE A 82 -18.65 0.66 2.18
CA ILE A 82 -20.06 0.51 1.84
C ILE A 82 -20.44 -0.94 2.19
N VAL A 83 -21.45 -1.10 3.03
CA VAL A 83 -21.86 -2.39 3.57
C VAL A 83 -22.85 -3.05 2.63
N GLY A 84 -22.53 -4.28 2.21
CA GLY A 84 -23.41 -5.17 1.48
C GLY A 84 -22.74 -5.89 0.31
N ASP A 85 -23.50 -6.79 -0.32
CA ASP A 85 -23.02 -7.61 -1.44
C ASP A 85 -22.71 -6.77 -2.69
N HIS A 86 -21.42 -6.68 -3.02
CA HIS A 86 -20.93 -5.87 -4.12
C HIS A 86 -21.43 -6.31 -5.51
N GLU A 87 -21.92 -7.55 -5.67
CA GLU A 87 -22.45 -8.02 -6.96
C GLU A 87 -23.85 -7.46 -7.22
N SER A 88 -24.62 -7.22 -6.16
CA SER A 88 -26.02 -6.80 -6.26
C SER A 88 -26.26 -5.34 -5.86
N LEU A 89 -25.37 -4.73 -5.07
CA LEU A 89 -25.53 -3.40 -4.48
C LEU A 89 -25.14 -2.25 -5.42
N LYS A 90 -24.37 -2.51 -6.48
CA LYS A 90 -23.79 -1.46 -7.35
C LYS A 90 -24.78 -0.90 -8.37
N THR A 91 -25.78 -0.14 -7.91
CA THR A 91 -26.62 0.68 -8.80
C THR A 91 -26.01 2.07 -8.97
N THR A 92 -26.31 2.72 -10.10
CA THR A 92 -25.88 4.10 -10.36
C THR A 92 -26.42 5.04 -9.28
N GLU A 93 -27.69 4.88 -8.91
CA GLU A 93 -28.35 5.73 -7.91
C GLU A 93 -27.69 5.62 -6.52
N LEU A 94 -27.24 4.41 -6.13
CA LEU A 94 -26.52 4.21 -4.87
C LEU A 94 -25.13 4.86 -4.91
N LEU A 95 -24.41 4.73 -6.03
CA LEU A 95 -23.09 5.35 -6.19
C LEU A 95 -23.18 6.89 -6.22
N GLU A 96 -24.23 7.45 -6.81
CA GLU A 96 -24.54 8.89 -6.72
C GLU A 96 -24.86 9.29 -5.27
N ALA A 97 -25.67 8.50 -4.55
CA ALA A 97 -25.93 8.74 -3.12
C ALA A 97 -24.64 8.73 -2.30
N TYR A 98 -23.72 7.81 -2.61
CA TYR A 98 -22.42 7.77 -1.99
C TYR A 98 -21.53 8.96 -2.39
N GLY A 99 -21.57 9.42 -3.64
CA GLY A 99 -20.86 10.62 -4.08
C GLY A 99 -21.30 11.86 -3.30
N ARG A 100 -22.61 12.02 -3.04
CA ARG A 100 -23.12 13.08 -2.15
C ARG A 100 -22.64 12.94 -0.70
N ALA A 101 -22.49 11.71 -0.21
CA ALA A 101 -21.94 11.46 1.12
C ALA A 101 -20.45 11.88 1.21
N VAL A 102 -19.66 11.58 0.17
CA VAL A 102 -18.27 12.05 0.06
C VAL A 102 -18.22 13.58 -0.04
N ASP A 103 -19.11 14.21 -0.81
CA ASP A 103 -19.19 15.67 -0.92
C ASP A 103 -19.47 16.35 0.43
N CYS A 104 -20.34 15.74 1.25
CA CYS A 104 -20.63 16.22 2.61
C CYS A 104 -19.40 16.23 3.52
N MET A 105 -18.34 15.49 3.20
CA MET A 105 -17.07 15.53 3.93
C MET A 105 -16.24 16.79 3.62
N GLY A 106 -16.63 17.59 2.62
CA GLY A 106 -16.07 18.92 2.34
C GLY A 106 -14.57 18.91 2.09
N GLY A 107 -14.09 17.92 1.34
CA GLY A 107 -12.67 17.77 1.00
C GLY A 107 -11.78 17.26 2.15
N ARG A 108 -12.33 16.97 3.34
CA ARG A 108 -11.58 16.28 4.40
C ARG A 108 -11.28 14.82 4.04
N TYR A 109 -12.11 14.23 3.17
CA TYR A 109 -11.95 12.89 2.64
C TYR A 109 -11.92 12.93 1.11
N ILE A 110 -10.95 12.23 0.52
CA ILE A 110 -10.83 12.01 -0.92
C ILE A 110 -10.90 10.49 -1.14
N THR A 111 -11.89 10.05 -1.91
CA THR A 111 -12.11 8.63 -2.20
C THR A 111 -11.31 8.15 -3.41
N SER A 112 -11.08 6.84 -3.47
CA SER A 112 -10.56 6.16 -4.66
C SER A 112 -11.04 4.70 -4.71
N VAL A 113 -10.49 3.93 -5.63
CA VAL A 113 -10.71 2.49 -5.77
C VAL A 113 -10.14 1.70 -4.58
N ASP A 114 -10.79 0.59 -4.26
CA ASP A 114 -10.36 -0.43 -3.30
C ASP A 114 -10.99 -1.79 -3.69
N VAL A 115 -10.93 -2.75 -2.77
CA VAL A 115 -11.61 -4.04 -2.88
C VAL A 115 -13.08 -3.82 -3.24
N ASN A 116 -13.47 -4.41 -4.35
CA ASN A 116 -14.81 -4.36 -4.94
C ASN A 116 -15.32 -2.97 -5.29
N SER A 117 -14.45 -1.98 -5.50
CA SER A 117 -14.80 -0.74 -6.20
C SER A 117 -13.87 -0.55 -7.40
N SER A 118 -14.41 0.01 -8.48
CA SER A 118 -13.73 0.10 -9.77
C SER A 118 -13.63 1.54 -10.24
N VAL A 119 -12.80 1.76 -11.26
CA VAL A 119 -12.69 3.06 -11.95
C VAL A 119 -14.06 3.51 -12.47
N ALA A 120 -14.87 2.59 -13.00
CA ALA A 120 -16.23 2.89 -13.45
C ALA A 120 -17.14 3.35 -12.31
N ASP A 121 -16.98 2.80 -11.11
CA ASP A 121 -17.73 3.25 -9.93
C ASP A 121 -17.29 4.67 -9.53
N MET A 122 -15.98 4.97 -9.63
CA MET A 122 -15.45 6.32 -9.37
C MET A 122 -15.95 7.37 -10.36
N GLU A 123 -16.18 7.01 -11.63
CA GLU A 123 -16.78 7.91 -12.63
C GLU A 123 -18.21 8.32 -12.26
N VAL A 124 -19.01 7.40 -11.70
CA VAL A 124 -20.36 7.72 -11.22
C VAL A 124 -20.29 8.59 -9.98
N ILE A 125 -19.42 8.25 -9.02
CA ILE A 125 -19.22 9.06 -7.80
C ILE A 125 -18.81 10.50 -8.14
N ALA A 126 -17.97 10.66 -9.17
CA ALA A 126 -17.48 11.96 -9.65
C ALA A 126 -18.56 12.87 -10.24
N THR A 127 -19.77 12.37 -10.51
CA THR A 127 -20.88 13.25 -10.95
C THR A 127 -21.44 14.10 -9.81
N GLU A 128 -21.19 13.70 -8.56
CA GLU A 128 -21.73 14.35 -7.36
C GLU A 128 -20.66 15.05 -6.50
N THR A 129 -19.37 14.81 -6.76
CA THR A 129 -18.27 15.43 -5.99
C THR A 129 -16.96 15.52 -6.77
N ASP A 130 -16.15 16.54 -6.47
CA ASP A 130 -14.77 16.67 -6.98
C ASP A 130 -13.74 15.90 -6.11
N HIS A 131 -14.16 15.31 -4.98
CA HIS A 131 -13.26 14.67 -4.01
C HIS A 131 -13.02 13.18 -4.30
N VAL A 132 -12.65 12.86 -5.53
CA VAL A 132 -12.44 11.49 -6.01
C VAL A 132 -11.24 11.41 -6.96
N VAL A 133 -10.44 10.34 -6.82
CA VAL A 133 -9.28 10.01 -7.68
C VAL A 133 -9.29 8.53 -8.06
N GLY A 134 -8.41 8.14 -8.98
CA GLY A 134 -8.41 6.79 -9.57
C GLY A 134 -9.45 6.67 -10.69
N ARG A 135 -9.59 7.73 -11.48
CA ARG A 135 -10.54 7.88 -12.59
C ARG A 135 -9.95 7.46 -13.94
N GLU A 136 -10.79 7.34 -14.96
CA GLU A 136 -10.33 6.98 -16.33
C GLU A 136 -9.39 8.04 -16.90
N ASP A 137 -9.66 9.31 -16.61
CA ASP A 137 -8.84 10.47 -16.98
C ASP A 137 -7.74 10.79 -15.95
N GLY A 138 -7.61 9.94 -14.92
CA GLY A 138 -6.57 10.02 -13.91
C GLY A 138 -5.19 9.58 -14.44
N LEU A 139 -4.30 9.19 -13.53
CA LEU A 139 -2.94 8.82 -13.91
C LEU A 139 -2.80 7.38 -14.46
N GLY A 140 -3.89 6.62 -14.57
CA GLY A 140 -3.92 5.27 -15.12
C GLY A 140 -3.40 4.18 -14.18
N ASP A 141 -3.06 3.00 -14.71
CA ASP A 141 -2.65 1.85 -13.88
C ASP A 141 -1.41 2.19 -13.01
N PRO A 142 -1.51 2.09 -11.67
CA PRO A 142 -0.41 2.41 -10.75
C PRO A 142 0.66 1.30 -10.66
N SER A 143 0.40 0.11 -11.23
CA SER A 143 1.29 -1.05 -11.06
C SER A 143 2.72 -0.79 -11.54
N PRO A 144 2.96 -0.14 -12.70
CA PRO A 144 4.32 0.21 -13.12
C PRO A 144 5.04 1.15 -12.16
N ILE A 145 4.34 2.15 -11.61
CA ILE A 145 4.90 3.12 -10.64
C ILE A 145 5.21 2.42 -9.32
N THR A 146 4.36 1.49 -8.91
CA THR A 146 4.58 0.64 -7.73
C THR A 146 5.79 -0.25 -7.93
N ALA A 147 5.92 -0.91 -9.08
CA ALA A 147 7.08 -1.73 -9.40
C ALA A 147 8.38 -0.91 -9.43
N THR A 148 8.36 0.32 -9.98
CA THR A 148 9.50 1.26 -9.89
C THR A 148 9.87 1.57 -8.44
N GLY A 149 8.88 1.85 -7.60
CA GLY A 149 9.10 2.09 -6.17
C GLY A 149 9.74 0.91 -5.45
N VAL A 150 9.25 -0.30 -5.73
CA VAL A 150 9.80 -1.53 -5.14
C VAL A 150 11.20 -1.80 -5.64
N LEU A 151 11.46 -1.63 -6.94
CA LEU A 151 12.78 -1.80 -7.52
C LEU A 151 13.80 -0.80 -6.94
N SER A 152 13.43 0.47 -6.81
CA SER A 152 14.31 1.47 -6.18
C SER A 152 14.52 1.22 -4.67
N GLY A 153 13.53 0.67 -3.97
CA GLY A 153 13.72 0.22 -2.59
C GLY A 153 14.69 -0.97 -2.50
N LEU A 154 14.59 -1.92 -3.44
CA LEU A 154 15.51 -3.05 -3.52
C LEU A 154 16.94 -2.62 -3.83
N GLU A 155 17.13 -1.68 -4.76
CA GLU A 155 18.44 -1.08 -5.05
C GLU A 155 19.07 -0.50 -3.79
N ALA A 156 18.31 0.28 -3.01
CA ALA A 156 18.75 0.85 -1.75
C ALA A 156 19.15 -0.22 -0.72
N ALA A 157 18.38 -1.30 -0.62
CA ALA A 157 18.68 -2.39 0.32
C ALA A 157 19.93 -3.18 -0.10
N VAL A 158 20.09 -3.48 -1.39
CA VAL A 158 21.26 -4.15 -1.97
C VAL A 158 22.52 -3.29 -1.81
N GLU A 159 22.42 -1.98 -2.05
CA GLU A 159 23.54 -1.06 -1.85
C GLU A 159 23.94 -0.99 -0.37
N TYR A 160 22.97 -0.99 0.53
CA TYR A 160 23.23 -0.97 1.97
C TYR A 160 23.94 -2.23 2.46
N GLU A 161 23.42 -3.41 2.09
CA GLU A 161 23.94 -4.70 2.57
C GLU A 161 25.26 -5.09 1.90
N TYR A 162 25.35 -4.93 0.58
CA TYR A 162 26.46 -5.44 -0.21
C TYR A 162 27.45 -4.36 -0.68
N GLY A 163 27.12 -3.07 -0.50
CA GLY A 163 27.97 -1.96 -0.94
C GLY A 163 28.05 -1.79 -2.46
N THR A 164 27.04 -2.27 -3.21
CA THR A 164 26.96 -2.21 -4.66
C THR A 164 25.59 -1.76 -5.13
N ASP A 165 25.54 -0.91 -6.16
CA ASP A 165 24.31 -0.47 -6.85
C ASP A 165 23.93 -1.40 -8.02
N SER A 166 24.71 -2.45 -8.25
CA SER A 166 24.52 -3.44 -9.31
C SER A 166 23.77 -4.68 -8.79
N PHE A 167 22.84 -5.17 -9.60
CA PHE A 167 22.20 -6.48 -9.40
C PHE A 167 22.98 -7.64 -10.04
N GLU A 168 24.10 -7.38 -10.74
CA GLU A 168 24.92 -8.45 -11.31
C GLU A 168 25.44 -9.39 -10.22
N GLY A 169 25.04 -10.64 -10.27
CA GLY A 169 25.41 -11.66 -9.28
C GLY A 169 24.58 -11.61 -8.00
N ILE A 170 23.46 -10.87 -8.00
CA ILE A 170 22.45 -10.91 -6.94
C ILE A 170 21.36 -11.91 -7.34
N ASP A 171 21.11 -12.89 -6.48
CA ASP A 171 20.05 -13.89 -6.62
C ASP A 171 18.76 -13.38 -5.95
N VAL A 172 17.68 -13.26 -6.72
CA VAL A 172 16.39 -12.72 -6.24
C VAL A 172 15.26 -13.73 -6.46
N VAL A 173 14.56 -14.06 -5.38
CA VAL A 173 13.36 -14.91 -5.42
C VAL A 173 12.10 -14.04 -5.36
N VAL A 174 11.33 -14.01 -6.44
CA VAL A 174 10.08 -13.23 -6.55
C VAL A 174 8.85 -14.12 -6.35
N GLN A 175 8.11 -13.89 -5.26
CA GLN A 175 6.86 -14.59 -4.99
C GLN A 175 5.67 -13.84 -5.59
N GLY A 176 5.08 -14.38 -6.66
CA GLY A 176 3.90 -13.84 -7.33
C GLY A 176 4.25 -13.03 -8.58
N LEU A 177 3.61 -13.38 -9.69
CA LEU A 177 3.75 -12.80 -11.02
C LEU A 177 2.47 -12.07 -11.45
N GLY A 178 1.79 -11.44 -10.49
CA GLY A 178 0.79 -10.42 -10.76
C GLY A 178 1.43 -9.16 -11.37
N LYS A 179 0.63 -8.12 -11.63
CA LYS A 179 1.11 -6.90 -12.35
C LYS A 179 2.39 -6.27 -11.78
N VAL A 180 2.49 -6.17 -10.46
CA VAL A 180 3.68 -5.58 -9.79
C VAL A 180 4.83 -6.57 -9.77
N GLY A 181 4.57 -7.83 -9.38
CA GLY A 181 5.61 -8.85 -9.27
C GLY A 181 6.26 -9.20 -10.62
N SER A 182 5.48 -9.30 -11.70
CA SER A 182 6.01 -9.52 -13.04
C SER A 182 6.85 -8.33 -13.50
N ALA A 183 6.39 -7.09 -13.29
CA ALA A 183 7.15 -5.90 -13.66
C ALA A 183 8.44 -5.74 -12.84
N LEU A 184 8.42 -6.12 -11.55
CA LEU A 184 9.60 -6.17 -10.71
C LEU A 184 10.61 -7.20 -11.23
N ALA A 185 10.16 -8.45 -11.46
CA ALA A 185 11.00 -9.52 -11.95
C ALA A 185 11.64 -9.18 -13.31
N SER A 186 10.86 -8.62 -14.25
CA SER A 186 11.39 -8.12 -15.53
C SER A 186 12.47 -7.06 -15.32
N GLY A 187 12.22 -6.07 -14.45
CA GLY A 187 13.16 -4.99 -14.16
C GLY A 187 14.46 -5.45 -13.49
N LEU A 188 14.39 -6.49 -12.65
CA LEU A 188 15.55 -7.12 -12.03
C LEU A 188 16.41 -7.87 -13.06
N ILE A 189 15.78 -8.65 -13.95
CA ILE A 189 16.47 -9.36 -15.04
C ILE A 189 17.16 -8.36 -15.98
N GLU A 190 16.47 -7.27 -16.35
CA GLU A 190 17.05 -6.20 -17.19
C GLU A 190 18.29 -5.55 -16.57
N ARG A 191 18.42 -5.61 -15.24
CA ARG A 191 19.55 -5.07 -14.47
C ARG A 191 20.61 -6.12 -14.09
N GLY A 192 20.45 -7.35 -14.57
CA GLY A 192 21.46 -8.41 -14.43
C GLY A 192 21.30 -9.29 -13.19
N ALA A 193 20.19 -9.19 -12.47
CA ALA A 193 19.87 -10.13 -11.39
C ALA A 193 19.63 -11.55 -11.94
N SER A 194 20.00 -12.56 -11.16
CA SER A 194 19.52 -13.92 -11.32
C SER A 194 18.16 -14.01 -10.64
N VAL A 195 17.11 -14.37 -11.38
CA VAL A 195 15.73 -14.30 -10.87
C VAL A 195 15.07 -15.68 -10.88
N THR A 196 14.63 -16.11 -9.70
CA THR A 196 13.76 -17.26 -9.50
C THR A 196 12.35 -16.76 -9.19
N VAL A 197 11.33 -17.33 -9.83
CA VAL A 197 9.94 -16.89 -9.71
C VAL A 197 9.04 -18.01 -9.24
N SER A 198 7.92 -17.64 -8.62
CA SER A 198 6.82 -18.57 -8.32
C SER A 198 5.47 -17.87 -8.43
N ASP A 199 4.44 -18.58 -8.88
CA ASP A 199 3.05 -18.14 -8.83
C ASP A 199 2.13 -19.37 -8.72
N VAL A 200 0.93 -19.20 -8.21
CA VAL A 200 -0.11 -20.24 -8.21
C VAL A 200 -0.85 -20.32 -9.54
N SER A 201 -0.78 -19.26 -10.35
CA SER A 201 -1.39 -19.15 -11.67
C SER A 201 -0.42 -19.61 -12.76
N GLU A 202 -0.73 -20.76 -13.37
CA GLU A 202 -0.01 -21.27 -14.54
C GLU A 202 0.01 -20.24 -15.69
N ASP A 203 -1.11 -19.53 -15.92
CA ASP A 203 -1.20 -18.49 -16.96
C ASP A 203 -0.21 -17.33 -16.74
N ASN A 204 0.01 -16.90 -15.48
CA ASN A 204 0.99 -15.85 -15.17
C ASN A 204 2.43 -16.34 -15.40
N ILE A 205 2.72 -17.58 -14.97
CA ILE A 205 4.03 -18.22 -15.19
C ILE A 205 4.31 -18.33 -16.68
N GLU A 206 3.39 -18.91 -17.46
CA GLU A 206 3.54 -19.08 -18.91
C GLU A 206 3.74 -17.74 -19.62
N ARG A 207 2.98 -16.71 -19.23
CA ARG A 207 3.12 -15.36 -19.79
C ARG A 207 4.48 -14.76 -19.49
N PHE A 208 4.98 -14.91 -18.27
CA PHE A 208 6.26 -14.34 -17.86
C PHE A 208 7.44 -15.05 -18.54
N LEU A 209 7.46 -16.39 -18.49
CA LEU A 209 8.54 -17.20 -19.07
C LEU A 209 8.56 -17.21 -20.61
N ALA A 210 7.50 -16.70 -21.26
CA ALA A 210 7.51 -16.52 -22.71
C ALA A 210 8.52 -15.45 -23.17
N ASP A 211 8.74 -14.42 -22.35
CA ASP A 211 9.56 -13.25 -22.67
C ASP A 211 10.83 -13.14 -21.81
N HIS A 212 10.95 -13.94 -20.73
CA HIS A 212 12.04 -13.88 -19.76
C HIS A 212 12.68 -15.24 -19.48
N ASP A 213 14.00 -15.25 -19.31
CA ASP A 213 14.76 -16.41 -18.85
C ASP A 213 14.87 -16.31 -17.31
N ALA A 214 14.08 -17.11 -16.61
CA ALA A 214 14.01 -17.14 -15.14
C ALA A 214 13.77 -18.57 -14.66
N GLU A 215 14.28 -18.90 -13.48
CA GLU A 215 14.05 -20.20 -12.87
C GLU A 215 12.67 -20.24 -12.20
N LEU A 216 11.99 -21.39 -12.26
CA LEU A 216 10.67 -21.59 -11.66
C LEU A 216 10.79 -22.51 -10.45
N VAL A 217 10.29 -22.06 -9.30
CA VAL A 217 10.18 -22.86 -8.08
C VAL A 217 8.71 -23.06 -7.71
N ALA A 218 8.40 -24.21 -7.12
CA ALA A 218 7.05 -24.50 -6.66
C ALA A 218 6.64 -23.55 -5.51
N PRO A 219 5.36 -23.17 -5.41
CA PRO A 219 4.90 -22.22 -4.39
C PRO A 219 5.23 -22.61 -2.94
N ASP A 220 5.25 -23.91 -2.64
CA ASP A 220 5.56 -24.40 -1.30
C ASP A 220 7.07 -24.39 -1.01
N ASP A 221 7.92 -24.56 -2.03
CA ASP A 221 9.38 -24.67 -1.90
C ASP A 221 10.08 -23.31 -1.94
N ILE A 222 9.38 -22.25 -2.38
CA ILE A 222 9.95 -20.90 -2.58
C ILE A 222 10.65 -20.32 -1.34
N TYR A 223 10.18 -20.67 -0.14
CA TYR A 223 10.74 -20.16 1.11
C TYR A 223 12.06 -20.84 1.50
N ASP A 224 12.39 -21.99 0.89
CA ASP A 224 13.63 -22.73 1.14
C ASP A 224 14.68 -22.46 0.05
N GLU A 225 14.35 -21.67 -0.98
CA GLU A 225 15.26 -21.33 -2.08
C GLU A 225 16.31 -20.32 -1.59
N PRO A 226 17.61 -20.67 -1.56
CA PRO A 226 18.66 -19.73 -1.15
C PRO A 226 18.75 -18.57 -2.12
N CYS A 227 18.77 -17.34 -1.60
CA CYS A 227 18.85 -16.13 -2.40
C CYS A 227 19.43 -14.98 -1.59
N ASP A 228 19.86 -13.91 -2.24
CA ASP A 228 20.24 -12.68 -1.54
C ASP A 228 18.99 -11.91 -1.10
N VAL A 229 17.96 -11.92 -1.96
CA VAL A 229 16.72 -11.16 -1.78
C VAL A 229 15.49 -12.06 -1.95
N PHE A 230 14.64 -12.09 -0.93
CA PHE A 230 13.27 -12.61 -1.03
C PHE A 230 12.26 -11.47 -1.22
N ALA A 231 11.54 -11.49 -2.36
CA ALA A 231 10.61 -10.44 -2.77
C ALA A 231 9.13 -10.90 -2.76
N PRO A 232 8.42 -10.78 -1.62
CA PRO A 232 6.99 -11.14 -1.55
C PRO A 232 6.13 -10.15 -2.32
N CYS A 233 5.46 -10.61 -3.39
CA CYS A 233 4.62 -9.80 -4.28
C CYS A 233 3.22 -10.39 -4.52
N ALA A 234 2.86 -11.44 -3.77
CA ALA A 234 1.59 -12.16 -3.90
C ALA A 234 0.55 -11.72 -2.85
N ILE A 235 0.52 -12.41 -1.71
CA ILE A 235 -0.44 -12.20 -0.62
C ILE A 235 0.26 -11.72 0.66
N GLY A 236 -0.52 -11.19 1.61
CA GLY A 236 -0.03 -10.84 2.93
C GLY A 236 0.13 -12.07 3.85
N GLY A 237 0.81 -11.88 4.98
CA GLY A 237 0.99 -12.90 6.02
C GLY A 237 1.98 -14.01 5.68
N VAL A 238 2.73 -13.87 4.58
CA VAL A 238 3.70 -14.87 4.11
C VAL A 238 4.97 -14.93 4.94
N ILE A 239 5.26 -13.91 5.74
CA ILE A 239 6.36 -13.89 6.72
C ILE A 239 5.76 -14.14 8.11
N ASN A 240 5.96 -15.35 8.63
CA ASN A 240 5.33 -15.84 9.85
C ASN A 240 6.20 -16.89 10.56
N ASP A 241 5.71 -17.45 11.67
CA ASP A 241 6.38 -18.48 12.47
C ASP A 241 6.88 -19.70 11.68
N GLU A 242 6.23 -20.05 10.56
CA GLU A 242 6.57 -21.21 9.74
C GLU A 242 7.58 -20.86 8.64
N THR A 243 7.51 -19.66 8.08
CA THR A 243 8.32 -19.25 6.93
C THR A 243 9.60 -18.52 7.34
N VAL A 244 9.58 -17.73 8.43
CA VAL A 244 10.79 -17.03 8.91
C VAL A 244 11.94 -18.03 9.08
N PRO A 245 11.81 -19.18 9.79
CA PRO A 245 12.93 -20.10 9.97
C PRO A 245 13.47 -20.74 8.69
N ARG A 246 12.72 -20.68 7.58
CA ARG A 246 13.06 -21.32 6.30
C ARG A 246 13.88 -20.41 5.38
N LEU A 247 13.65 -19.10 5.47
CA LEU A 247 14.30 -18.11 4.61
C LEU A 247 15.82 -18.14 4.75
N ASP A 248 16.53 -18.34 3.65
CA ASP A 248 17.98 -18.23 3.55
C ASP A 248 18.30 -17.05 2.63
N CYS A 249 18.18 -15.84 3.18
CA CYS A 249 18.41 -14.56 2.49
C CYS A 249 18.84 -13.45 3.42
N ASP A 250 19.44 -12.39 2.90
CA ASP A 250 19.85 -11.22 3.68
C ASP A 250 18.80 -10.10 3.63
N ILE A 251 17.93 -10.08 2.60
CA ILE A 251 16.94 -9.01 2.40
C ILE A 251 15.54 -9.59 2.12
N VAL A 252 14.53 -9.06 2.80
CA VAL A 252 13.11 -9.25 2.49
C VAL A 252 12.49 -7.92 2.06
N ALA A 253 12.17 -7.81 0.77
CA ALA A 253 11.67 -6.57 0.19
C ALA A 253 10.81 -6.83 -1.05
N GLY A 254 9.51 -6.49 -0.99
CA GLY A 254 8.58 -6.82 -2.07
C GLY A 254 7.33 -5.95 -2.11
N GLY A 255 6.50 -6.18 -3.12
CA GLY A 255 5.30 -5.38 -3.41
C GLY A 255 4.02 -5.80 -2.69
N ALA A 256 4.04 -6.90 -1.92
CA ALA A 256 2.86 -7.38 -1.19
C ALA A 256 2.41 -6.39 -0.12
N ASN A 257 1.10 -6.36 0.17
CA ASN A 257 0.57 -5.62 1.31
C ASN A 257 0.47 -6.55 2.53
N ASN A 258 0.94 -6.08 3.68
CA ASN A 258 1.02 -6.80 4.95
C ASN A 258 1.76 -8.15 4.84
N PRO A 259 3.00 -8.22 4.30
CA PRO A 259 3.72 -9.49 4.17
C PRO A 259 4.03 -10.13 5.53
N LEU A 260 4.26 -9.34 6.57
CA LEU A 260 4.35 -9.83 7.95
C LEU A 260 2.98 -10.27 8.46
N ALA A 261 2.88 -11.50 8.97
CA ALA A 261 1.66 -11.96 9.65
C ALA A 261 1.43 -11.25 10.99
N GLU A 262 2.52 -10.86 11.64
CA GLU A 262 2.54 -10.10 12.90
C GLU A 262 3.76 -9.19 12.91
N ARG A 263 3.66 -8.06 13.61
CA ARG A 263 4.76 -7.08 13.70
C ARG A 263 6.07 -7.71 14.21
N ARG A 264 6.00 -8.60 15.20
CA ARG A 264 7.17 -9.26 15.82
C ARG A 264 8.06 -10.02 14.84
N HIS A 265 7.52 -10.44 13.69
CA HIS A 265 8.33 -11.12 12.69
C HIS A 265 9.36 -10.18 12.05
N ALA A 266 9.21 -8.85 12.15
CA ALA A 266 10.27 -7.91 11.81
C ALA A 266 11.47 -8.05 12.77
N ASP A 267 11.21 -8.19 14.07
CA ASP A 267 12.25 -8.41 15.07
C ASP A 267 12.94 -9.77 14.86
N GLU A 268 12.17 -10.81 14.53
CA GLU A 268 12.72 -12.14 14.25
C GLU A 268 13.57 -12.19 12.98
N LEU A 269 13.22 -11.41 11.94
CA LEU A 269 14.07 -11.23 10.77
C LEU A 269 15.37 -10.49 11.16
N ALA A 270 15.28 -9.41 11.94
CA ALA A 270 16.44 -8.65 12.39
C ALA A 270 17.38 -9.47 13.30
N ASP A 271 16.84 -10.30 14.20
CA ASP A 271 17.61 -11.22 15.06
C ASP A 271 18.43 -12.24 14.24
N ARG A 272 18.01 -12.49 12.98
CA ARG A 272 18.69 -13.36 12.02
C ARG A 272 19.61 -12.60 11.07
N GLY A 273 19.73 -11.28 11.21
CA GLY A 273 20.51 -10.43 10.33
C GLY A 273 19.84 -10.13 8.99
N ILE A 274 18.52 -10.32 8.88
CA ILE A 274 17.78 -10.11 7.64
C ILE A 274 17.15 -8.73 7.64
N TRP A 275 17.48 -7.91 6.65
CA TRP A 275 16.85 -6.61 6.44
C TRP A 275 15.44 -6.77 5.91
N TYR A 276 14.46 -6.21 6.62
CA TYR A 276 13.08 -6.13 6.13
C TYR A 276 12.76 -4.71 5.66
N ALA A 277 12.44 -4.55 4.38
CA ALA A 277 11.93 -3.28 3.85
C ALA A 277 10.43 -3.15 4.17
N PRO A 278 9.99 -2.14 4.96
CA PRO A 278 8.60 -2.00 5.35
C PRO A 278 7.68 -1.84 4.14
N ASP A 279 6.69 -2.71 4.06
CA ASP A 279 5.78 -2.83 2.92
C ASP A 279 5.09 -1.51 2.56
N TYR A 280 4.51 -0.83 3.54
CA TYR A 280 3.79 0.44 3.33
C TYR A 280 4.71 1.60 2.89
N VAL A 281 6.03 1.43 2.96
CA VAL A 281 7.01 2.37 2.38
C VAL A 281 7.38 1.93 0.97
N ILE A 282 7.85 0.69 0.82
CA ILE A 282 8.41 0.20 -0.46
C ILE A 282 7.34 0.05 -1.55
N ASN A 283 6.11 -0.33 -1.19
CA ASN A 283 4.99 -0.47 -2.13
C ASN A 283 4.13 0.80 -2.28
N ALA A 284 4.63 1.96 -1.82
CA ALA A 284 3.86 3.21 -1.77
C ALA A 284 3.50 3.80 -3.16
N GLY A 285 4.07 3.29 -4.26
CA GLY A 285 3.86 3.84 -5.61
C GLY A 285 2.38 3.97 -6.02
N GLY A 286 1.52 3.06 -5.57
CA GLY A 286 0.07 3.18 -5.81
C GLY A 286 -0.55 4.39 -5.12
N LEU A 287 -0.17 4.65 -3.87
CA LEU A 287 -0.63 5.83 -3.13
C LEU A 287 -0.02 7.12 -3.72
N ILE A 288 1.25 7.08 -4.11
CA ILE A 288 1.92 8.20 -4.79
C ILE A 288 1.18 8.57 -6.08
N THR A 289 0.75 7.57 -6.86
CA THR A 289 0.02 7.79 -8.12
C THR A 289 -1.27 8.57 -7.89
N VAL A 290 -2.13 8.11 -6.98
CA VAL A 290 -3.40 8.79 -6.70
C VAL A 290 -3.22 10.12 -5.94
N ALA A 291 -2.12 10.27 -5.19
CA ALA A 291 -1.75 11.53 -4.56
C ALA A 291 -1.32 12.59 -5.59
N GLU A 292 -0.57 12.19 -6.63
CA GLU A 292 -0.23 13.09 -7.73
C GLU A 292 -1.45 13.45 -8.57
N GLU A 293 -2.36 12.50 -8.81
CA GLU A 293 -3.63 12.77 -9.47
C GLU A 293 -4.42 13.85 -8.73
N TYR A 294 -4.58 13.70 -7.42
CA TYR A 294 -5.26 14.69 -6.57
C TYR A 294 -4.64 16.09 -6.68
N ARG A 295 -3.31 16.18 -6.83
CA ARG A 295 -2.58 17.44 -6.94
C ARG A 295 -2.61 18.05 -8.34
N GLY A 296 -3.25 17.38 -9.31
CA GLY A 296 -3.19 17.76 -10.73
C GLY A 296 -1.79 17.58 -11.34
N GLY A 297 -1.01 16.64 -10.78
CA GLY A 297 0.34 16.29 -11.23
C GLY A 297 0.36 15.41 -12.47
N THR A 298 1.52 14.85 -12.79
CA THR A 298 1.73 14.01 -13.97
C THR A 298 2.19 12.62 -13.58
N ARG A 299 2.05 11.67 -14.52
CA ARG A 299 2.57 10.31 -14.36
C ARG A 299 4.09 10.30 -14.19
N ASP A 300 4.80 11.19 -14.87
CA ASP A 300 6.25 11.35 -14.74
C ASP A 300 6.65 11.80 -13.33
N ALA A 301 5.91 12.77 -12.75
CA ALA A 301 6.13 13.19 -11.37
C ALA A 301 5.88 12.04 -10.36
N ALA A 302 4.89 11.18 -10.64
CA ALA A 302 4.64 10.00 -9.82
C ALA A 302 5.80 8.98 -9.91
N PHE A 303 6.40 8.78 -11.09
CA PHE A 303 7.61 7.96 -11.24
C PHE A 303 8.80 8.55 -10.49
N GLU A 304 9.06 9.86 -10.60
CA GLU A 304 10.14 10.54 -9.87
C GLU A 304 10.00 10.33 -8.35
N LYS A 305 8.78 10.48 -7.82
CA LYS A 305 8.50 10.25 -6.39
C LYS A 305 8.61 8.79 -5.97
N ALA A 306 8.25 7.86 -6.86
CA ALA A 306 8.43 6.44 -6.62
C ALA A 306 9.91 6.06 -6.59
N THR A 307 10.75 6.59 -7.47
CA THR A 307 12.21 6.40 -7.39
C THR A 307 12.80 6.90 -6.08
N ALA A 308 12.30 8.03 -5.55
CA ALA A 308 12.71 8.55 -4.24
C ALA A 308 12.34 7.63 -3.03
N ILE A 309 11.65 6.50 -3.25
CA ILE A 309 11.46 5.47 -2.23
C ILE A 309 12.81 4.89 -1.81
N GLY A 310 13.76 4.71 -2.74
CA GLY A 310 15.10 4.21 -2.44
C GLY A 310 15.80 5.08 -1.39
N ASP A 311 15.93 6.38 -1.65
CA ASP A 311 16.54 7.34 -0.72
C ASP A 311 15.87 7.34 0.67
N ARG A 312 14.55 7.16 0.72
CA ARG A 312 13.81 7.09 2.00
C ARG A 312 14.16 5.82 2.75
N LEU A 313 14.20 4.68 2.06
CA LEU A 313 14.52 3.40 2.66
C LEU A 313 15.97 3.37 3.16
N SER A 314 16.94 3.87 2.39
CA SER A 314 18.33 3.99 2.84
C SER A 314 18.44 4.76 4.15
N ARG A 315 17.78 5.92 4.27
CA ARG A 315 17.76 6.70 5.53
C ARG A 315 17.10 5.95 6.70
N MET A 316 16.08 5.14 6.42
CA MET A 316 15.44 4.32 7.44
C MET A 316 16.34 3.17 7.89
N MET A 317 17.12 2.56 6.98
CA MET A 317 18.11 1.53 7.30
C MET A 317 19.26 2.10 8.14
N GLU A 318 19.84 3.24 7.72
CA GLU A 318 20.87 3.97 8.48
C GLU A 318 20.40 4.27 9.90
N ARG A 319 19.17 4.80 10.04
CA ARG A 319 18.58 5.10 11.34
C ARG A 319 18.37 3.84 12.18
N ALA A 320 17.89 2.76 11.57
CA ALA A 320 17.66 1.50 12.25
C ALA A 320 18.96 0.93 12.83
N GLU A 321 20.06 0.98 12.07
CA GLU A 321 21.38 0.58 12.54
C GLU A 321 21.90 1.49 13.67
N ASP A 322 21.84 2.81 13.50
CA ASP A 322 22.30 3.79 14.49
C ASP A 322 21.55 3.68 15.84
N GLU A 323 20.25 3.39 15.80
CA GLU A 323 19.40 3.28 16.97
C GLU A 323 19.32 1.84 17.53
N GLY A 324 19.81 0.85 16.79
CA GLY A 324 19.69 -0.57 17.15
C GLY A 324 18.23 -1.05 17.16
N THR A 325 17.46 -0.66 16.15
CA THR A 325 16.03 -1.01 15.97
C THR A 325 15.79 -1.66 14.62
N THR A 326 14.54 -2.07 14.33
CA THR A 326 14.18 -2.56 12.99
C THR A 326 13.93 -1.40 12.02
N VAL A 327 14.07 -1.64 10.70
CA VAL A 327 13.67 -0.64 9.67
C VAL A 327 12.18 -0.31 9.78
N LEU A 328 11.36 -1.26 10.24
CA LEU A 328 9.94 -1.05 10.52
C LEU A 328 9.72 -0.03 11.64
N ASP A 329 10.49 -0.10 12.73
CA ASP A 329 10.46 0.90 13.80
C ASP A 329 10.96 2.26 13.32
N ALA A 330 12.04 2.29 12.53
CA ALA A 330 12.56 3.52 11.95
C ALA A 330 11.53 4.21 11.02
N ALA A 331 10.81 3.42 10.21
CA ALA A 331 9.73 3.91 9.36
C ALA A 331 8.54 4.45 10.18
N ASP A 332 8.21 3.80 11.30
CA ASP A 332 7.17 4.28 12.23
C ASP A 332 7.57 5.57 12.94
N ALA A 333 8.82 5.65 13.40
CA ALA A 333 9.36 6.85 14.00
C ALA A 333 9.34 8.02 13.00
N PHE A 334 9.75 7.78 11.75
CA PHE A 334 9.68 8.78 10.68
C PHE A 334 8.26 9.27 10.43
N ALA A 335 7.29 8.35 10.28
CA ALA A 335 5.89 8.71 10.05
C ALA A 335 5.32 9.56 11.21
N ARG A 336 5.59 9.14 12.46
CA ARG A 336 5.16 9.86 13.67
C ARG A 336 5.79 11.24 13.75
N GLU A 337 7.10 11.35 13.58
CA GLU A 337 7.84 12.62 13.63
C GLU A 337 7.38 13.58 12.54
N ARG A 338 7.06 13.08 11.35
CA ARG A 338 6.51 13.92 10.28
C ARG A 338 5.19 14.56 10.70
N ILE A 339 4.29 13.78 11.30
CA ILE A 339 2.99 14.26 11.77
C ILE A 339 3.18 15.24 12.94
N GLU A 340 4.02 14.91 13.92
CA GLU A 340 4.27 15.74 15.10
C GLU A 340 4.94 17.08 14.79
N ASN A 341 5.83 17.10 13.80
CA ASN A 341 6.56 18.31 13.38
C ASN A 341 5.80 19.16 12.36
N ALA A 342 4.69 18.66 11.82
CA ALA A 342 3.89 19.43 10.89
C ALA A 342 3.12 20.54 11.63
N ASP A 343 3.23 21.77 11.13
CA ASP A 343 2.28 22.81 11.47
C ASP A 343 0.92 22.37 10.94
N ARG A 344 0.00 21.96 11.84
CA ARG A 344 -1.32 21.40 11.50
C ARG A 344 -1.96 22.27 10.43
N THR A 345 -1.96 21.76 9.19
CA THR A 345 -2.59 22.44 8.07
C THR A 345 -4.08 22.29 8.30
N THR A 346 -4.69 23.30 8.89
CA THR A 346 -6.15 23.31 9.04
C THR A 346 -6.69 23.18 7.61
N PRO A 347 -7.49 22.15 7.27
CA PRO A 347 -8.09 22.09 5.94
C PRO A 347 -8.78 23.42 5.73
N ALA A 348 -8.45 24.09 4.62
CA ALA A 348 -8.94 25.42 4.34
C ALA A 348 -10.46 25.40 4.56
N ARG A 349 -10.96 26.28 5.43
CA ARG A 349 -12.38 26.64 5.37
C ARG A 349 -12.57 27.15 3.94
N PHE A 350 -13.32 26.41 3.14
CA PHE A 350 -13.83 26.95 1.90
C PHE A 350 -14.82 28.05 2.30
N ASP A 351 -14.43 29.31 2.06
CA ASP A 351 -15.32 30.48 2.07
C ASP A 351 -16.35 30.37 0.93
#